data_AF-A0A023X8L3-F1
#
_entry.id   AF-A0A023X8L3-F1
#
_cell.length_a   1.000
_cell.length_b   1.000
_cell.length_c   1.000
_cell.angle_alpha   90.00
_cell.angle_beta   90.00
_cell.angle_gamma   90.00
#
_symmetry.space_group_name_H-M   'P 1'
#
loop_
_entity.id
_entity.type
_entity.pdbx_description
1 polymer ?
#
loop_
_entity_poly.entity_id
_entity_poly.type
_entity_poly.pdbx_seq_one_letter_code
_entity_poly.pdbx_strand_id
1 'polypeptide(L)'
;MSPNVYNVSYTHAAGNSGSAARGARYVTRRPDLSREERGEGREPTRESEWREIEYVGDRERFVREANRRRNEKRELAERNGKDFSKDRSPGAAQYVHVVISPENGRQMSDGDFYGIAREWTHDEAGRELPHVGAVHRDSGSAGSGEGHDHLHLLIARDKFGKEELAERKERSEELVRDIERFRGLERETGRHIGRELPGPGTPEREMER
;
A
#
# COMPACT_ATOMS: atom_id res chain seq x y z
N MET A 1 11.48 4.67 -17.49
CA MET A 1 10.15 4.90 -16.87
C MET A 1 10.38 4.85 -15.38
N SER A 2 9.78 5.78 -14.65
CA SER A 2 10.03 5.97 -13.21
C SER A 2 8.76 5.59 -12.47
N PRO A 3 8.73 4.50 -11.69
CA PRO A 3 7.55 4.17 -10.90
C PRO A 3 7.59 4.91 -9.56
N ASN A 4 6.45 5.06 -8.89
CA ASN A 4 6.18 4.32 -7.64
C ASN A 4 4.90 4.75 -6.89
N VAL A 5 4.36 5.96 -7.13
CA VAL A 5 3.06 6.38 -6.58
C VAL A 5 2.09 6.70 -7.72
N TYR A 6 1.28 5.71 -8.09
CA TYR A 6 0.41 5.80 -9.26
C TYR A 6 -0.75 6.78 -9.06
N ASN A 7 -1.28 6.86 -7.83
CA ASN A 7 -2.46 7.66 -7.56
C ASN A 7 -2.53 8.18 -6.12
N VAL A 8 -2.78 9.48 -5.96
CA VAL A 8 -3.18 10.08 -4.69
C VAL A 8 -4.53 10.75 -4.91
N SER A 9 -5.55 10.19 -4.29
CA SER A 9 -6.92 10.70 -4.37
C SER A 9 -7.40 11.19 -3.01
N TYR A 10 -8.38 12.09 -3.03
CA TYR A 10 -8.83 12.80 -1.83
C TYR A 10 -10.32 12.61 -1.67
N THR A 11 -10.78 12.21 -0.49
CA THR A 11 -12.21 12.11 -0.20
C THR A 11 -12.67 13.38 0.51
N HIS A 12 -13.76 13.99 0.05
CA HIS A 12 -14.28 15.23 0.60
C HIS A 12 -14.99 15.03 1.94
N ALA A 13 -14.83 16.01 2.82
CA ALA A 13 -15.32 16.00 4.19
C ALA A 13 -16.83 16.19 4.34
N ALA A 14 -17.57 16.54 3.30
CA ALA A 14 -19.04 16.62 3.39
C ALA A 14 -19.77 15.75 2.36
N GLY A 15 -19.03 15.09 1.45
CA GLY A 15 -19.62 14.49 0.26
C GLY A 15 -20.29 13.14 0.46
N ASN A 16 -19.89 12.33 1.46
CA ASN A 16 -20.39 10.95 1.58
C ASN A 16 -20.30 10.39 3.01
N SER A 17 -21.43 10.21 3.68
CA SER A 17 -21.47 9.42 4.91
C SER A 17 -21.06 7.96 4.64
N GLY A 18 -20.34 7.37 5.58
CA GLY A 18 -19.86 5.99 5.48
C GLY A 18 -18.74 5.76 4.46
N SER A 19 -18.21 6.80 3.80
CA SER A 19 -17.08 6.71 2.86
C SER A 19 -15.86 6.03 3.49
N ALA A 20 -15.43 6.47 4.68
CA ALA A 20 -14.27 5.92 5.38
C ALA A 20 -14.46 4.44 5.74
N ALA A 21 -15.64 4.06 6.22
CA ALA A 21 -15.94 2.67 6.54
C ALA A 21 -15.96 1.78 5.29
N ARG A 22 -16.57 2.26 4.18
CA ARG A 22 -16.56 1.56 2.89
C ARG A 22 -15.14 1.46 2.32
N GLY A 23 -14.37 2.54 2.35
CA GLY A 23 -12.99 2.58 1.89
C GLY A 23 -12.11 1.61 2.68
N ALA A 24 -12.21 1.64 4.02
CA ALA A 24 -11.46 0.72 4.86
C ALA A 24 -11.83 -0.74 4.58
N ARG A 25 -13.13 -1.05 4.46
CA ARG A 25 -13.59 -2.40 4.07
C ARG A 25 -13.07 -2.82 2.70
N TYR A 26 -13.06 -1.91 1.73
CA TYR A 26 -12.55 -2.17 0.37
C TYR A 26 -11.04 -2.47 0.39
N VAL A 27 -10.26 -1.72 1.18
CA VAL A 27 -8.81 -1.92 1.26
C VAL A 27 -8.48 -3.20 2.00
N THR A 28 -9.16 -3.52 3.11
CA THR A 28 -8.82 -4.68 3.95
C THR A 28 -9.51 -5.98 3.53
N ARG A 29 -10.18 -6.01 2.37
CA ARG A 29 -10.85 -7.22 1.88
C ARG A 29 -10.64 -7.37 0.38
N ARG A 30 -10.67 -8.61 -0.09
CA ARG A 30 -10.63 -8.94 -1.52
C ARG A 30 -11.69 -9.99 -1.88
N PRO A 31 -12.13 -10.06 -3.14
CA PRO A 31 -12.99 -11.14 -3.60
C PRO A 31 -12.31 -12.50 -3.44
N ASP A 32 -13.09 -13.48 -2.99
CA ASP A 32 -12.76 -14.88 -2.79
C ASP A 32 -13.17 -15.70 -4.02
N LEU A 33 -13.01 -15.10 -5.20
CA LEU A 33 -13.18 -15.82 -6.45
C LEU A 33 -11.91 -16.61 -6.74
N SER A 34 -12.08 -17.92 -6.93
CA SER A 34 -11.04 -18.79 -7.46
C SER A 34 -10.65 -18.38 -8.90
N ARG A 35 -9.50 -18.87 -9.38
CA ARG A 35 -9.02 -18.58 -10.74
C ARG A 35 -10.00 -19.02 -11.81
N GLU A 36 -10.66 -20.15 -11.59
CA GLU A 36 -11.65 -20.74 -12.50
C GLU A 36 -12.90 -19.86 -12.57
N GLU A 37 -13.42 -19.42 -11.43
CA GLU A 37 -14.59 -18.53 -11.37
C GLU A 37 -14.35 -17.16 -12.01
N ARG A 38 -13.13 -16.61 -11.87
CA ARG A 38 -12.75 -15.39 -12.60
C ARG A 38 -12.64 -15.64 -14.11
N GLY A 39 -12.13 -16.80 -14.53
CA GLY A 39 -12.03 -17.19 -15.93
C GLY A 39 -13.39 -17.40 -16.59
N GLU A 40 -14.41 -17.79 -15.81
CA GLU A 40 -15.81 -17.92 -16.24
C GLU A 40 -16.57 -16.58 -16.28
N GLY A 41 -15.94 -15.47 -15.90
CA GLY A 41 -16.58 -14.15 -15.87
C GLY A 41 -17.56 -13.94 -14.72
N ARG A 42 -17.45 -14.73 -13.63
CA ARG A 42 -18.28 -14.51 -12.43
C ARG A 42 -17.85 -13.22 -11.74
N GLU A 43 -18.83 -12.36 -11.47
CA GLU A 43 -18.61 -11.15 -10.68
C GLU A 43 -18.81 -11.44 -9.19
N PRO A 44 -17.96 -10.88 -8.31
CA PRO A 44 -18.10 -11.17 -6.91
C PRO A 44 -19.33 -10.49 -6.29
N THR A 45 -20.12 -11.24 -5.54
CA THR A 45 -21.33 -10.71 -4.89
C THR A 45 -21.04 -10.01 -3.54
N ARG A 46 -21.94 -9.10 -3.13
CA ARG A 46 -21.65 -7.97 -2.24
C ARG A 46 -21.27 -8.30 -0.78
N GLU A 47 -21.59 -9.49 -0.26
CA GLU A 47 -21.41 -9.78 1.17
C GLU A 47 -20.80 -11.15 1.52
N SER A 48 -20.93 -12.18 0.67
CA SER A 48 -20.51 -13.55 0.98
C SER A 48 -19.09 -13.93 0.52
N GLU A 49 -18.44 -13.10 -0.29
CA GLU A 49 -17.24 -13.52 -1.03
C GLU A 49 -16.00 -12.69 -0.70
N TRP A 50 -15.99 -11.92 0.39
CA TRP A 50 -14.86 -11.02 0.66
C TRP A 50 -14.05 -11.50 1.87
N ARG A 51 -12.87 -12.08 1.63
CA ARG A 51 -11.95 -12.51 2.69
C ARG A 51 -11.15 -11.35 3.24
N GLU A 52 -10.87 -11.37 4.53
CA GLU A 52 -9.94 -10.41 5.14
C GLU A 52 -8.51 -10.71 4.68
N ILE A 53 -7.74 -9.67 4.44
CA ILE A 53 -6.33 -9.75 4.04
C ILE A 53 -5.46 -9.12 5.10
N GLU A 54 -4.16 -9.41 5.08
CA GLU A 54 -3.21 -8.74 5.96
C GLU A 54 -3.17 -7.23 5.65
N TYR A 55 -3.22 -6.41 6.70
CA TYR A 55 -3.29 -4.96 6.59
C TYR A 55 -2.46 -4.30 7.70
N VAL A 56 -2.04 -3.06 7.45
CA VAL A 56 -1.36 -2.18 8.40
C VAL A 56 -2.28 -1.08 8.90
N GLY A 57 -1.96 -0.57 10.08
CA GLY A 57 -2.70 0.49 10.75
C GLY A 57 -3.90 -0.03 11.55
N ASP A 58 -4.73 0.91 12.01
CA ASP A 58 -5.90 0.64 12.83
C ASP A 58 -7.15 1.12 12.08
N ARG A 59 -7.89 0.14 11.56
CA ARG A 59 -9.14 0.36 10.83
C ARG A 59 -10.13 1.19 11.62
N GLU A 60 -10.31 0.90 12.90
CA GLU A 60 -11.32 1.58 13.71
C GLU A 60 -10.90 3.00 14.04
N ARG A 61 -9.63 3.20 14.41
CA ARG A 61 -9.06 4.53 14.67
C ARG A 61 -9.11 5.39 13.42
N PHE A 62 -8.79 4.84 12.24
CA PHE A 62 -8.96 5.54 10.96
C PHE A 62 -10.41 5.95 10.72
N VAL A 63 -11.37 5.02 10.83
CA VAL A 63 -12.80 5.31 10.57
C VAL A 63 -13.34 6.35 11.56
N ARG A 64 -13.00 6.24 12.84
CA ARG A 64 -13.38 7.20 13.88
C ARG A 64 -12.84 8.59 13.54
N GLU A 65 -11.54 8.70 13.29
CA GLU A 65 -10.89 9.99 13.01
C GLU A 65 -11.40 10.62 11.71
N ALA A 66 -11.48 9.84 10.62
CA ALA A 66 -12.00 10.33 9.35
C ALA A 66 -13.45 10.84 9.51
N ASN A 67 -14.30 10.17 10.28
CA ASN A 67 -15.67 10.62 10.52
C ASN A 67 -15.73 11.85 11.44
N ARG A 68 -14.86 11.96 12.45
CA ARG A 68 -14.74 13.17 13.28
C ARG A 68 -14.41 14.38 12.42
N ARG A 69 -13.35 14.29 11.59
CA ARG A 69 -12.95 15.35 10.64
C ARG A 69 -14.07 15.75 9.68
N ARG A 70 -14.82 14.75 9.18
CA ARG A 70 -16.01 14.96 8.34
C ARG A 70 -17.05 15.83 9.05
N ASN A 71 -17.42 15.44 10.27
CA ASN A 71 -18.45 16.12 11.05
C ASN A 71 -18.05 17.55 11.39
N GLU A 72 -16.83 17.76 11.88
CA GLU A 72 -16.32 19.09 12.22
C GLU A 72 -16.33 20.04 11.01
N LYS A 73 -15.88 19.55 9.85
CA LYS A 73 -15.88 20.34 8.61
C LYS A 73 -17.29 20.64 8.13
N ARG A 74 -18.21 19.67 8.25
CA ARG A 74 -19.62 19.87 7.91
C ARG A 74 -20.27 20.93 8.81
N GLU A 75 -20.10 20.83 10.13
CA GLU A 75 -20.62 21.81 11.08
C GLU A 75 -20.04 23.21 10.82
N LEU A 76 -18.75 23.30 10.51
CA LEU A 76 -18.11 24.58 10.16
C LEU A 76 -18.67 25.15 8.85
N ALA A 77 -18.94 24.30 7.86
CA ALA A 77 -19.56 24.72 6.59
C ALA A 77 -20.97 25.27 6.85
N GLU A 78 -21.79 24.54 7.61
CA GLU A 78 -23.15 24.93 8.01
C GLU A 78 -23.14 26.29 8.74
N ARG A 79 -22.24 26.49 9.72
CA ARG A 79 -22.10 27.77 10.44
C ARG A 79 -21.70 28.94 9.53
N ASN A 80 -20.93 28.68 8.48
CA ASN A 80 -20.42 29.71 7.56
C ASN A 80 -21.28 29.87 6.28
N GLY A 81 -22.41 29.16 6.16
CA GLY A 81 -23.22 29.15 4.94
C GLY A 81 -22.49 28.60 3.71
N LYS A 82 -21.46 27.77 3.90
CA LYS A 82 -20.65 27.17 2.83
C LYS A 82 -20.99 25.68 2.67
N ASP A 83 -20.82 25.14 1.47
CA ASP A 83 -20.90 23.71 1.21
C ASP A 83 -19.54 23.17 0.73
N PHE A 84 -18.94 22.29 1.52
CA PHE A 84 -17.66 21.64 1.19
C PHE A 84 -17.83 20.27 0.53
N SER A 85 -19.05 19.86 0.17
CA SER A 85 -19.34 18.54 -0.42
C SER A 85 -18.56 18.26 -1.71
N LYS A 86 -18.27 19.33 -2.46
CA LYS A 86 -17.50 19.33 -3.71
C LYS A 86 -16.16 20.08 -3.60
N ASP A 87 -15.82 20.59 -2.42
CA ASP A 87 -14.66 21.46 -2.26
C ASP A 87 -13.36 20.66 -2.36
N ARG A 88 -12.55 20.99 -3.36
CA ARG A 88 -11.24 20.38 -3.62
C ARG A 88 -10.10 21.07 -2.85
N SER A 89 -10.38 22.01 -1.96
CA SER A 89 -9.36 22.67 -1.15
C SER A 89 -8.63 21.69 -0.21
N PRO A 90 -7.37 22.01 0.18
CA PRO A 90 -6.59 21.16 1.08
C PRO A 90 -7.29 20.86 2.41
N GLY A 91 -7.97 21.88 2.95
CA GLY A 91 -8.72 21.81 4.20
C GLY A 91 -10.07 21.10 4.09
N ALA A 92 -10.49 20.61 2.91
CA ALA A 92 -11.77 19.94 2.73
C ALA A 92 -11.67 18.40 2.70
N ALA A 93 -10.48 17.81 2.81
CA ALA A 93 -10.34 16.34 2.77
C ALA A 93 -10.71 15.67 4.10
N GLN A 94 -11.51 14.61 4.02
CA GLN A 94 -11.81 13.71 5.13
C GLN A 94 -10.62 12.78 5.42
N TYR A 95 -10.09 12.21 4.34
CA TYR A 95 -8.92 11.35 4.32
C TYR A 95 -8.29 11.40 2.92
N VAL A 96 -7.05 10.95 2.84
CA VAL A 96 -6.30 10.79 1.59
C VAL A 96 -6.16 9.30 1.31
N HIS A 97 -6.26 8.92 0.05
CA HIS A 97 -6.01 7.57 -0.43
C HIS A 97 -4.80 7.57 -1.33
N VAL A 98 -3.73 6.91 -0.89
CA VAL A 98 -2.48 6.73 -1.61
C VAL A 98 -2.44 5.31 -2.16
N VAL A 99 -2.08 5.17 -3.43
CA VAL A 99 -1.79 3.88 -4.06
C VAL A 99 -0.33 3.87 -4.51
N ILE A 100 0.44 2.94 -3.94
CA ILE A 100 1.86 2.76 -4.21
C ILE A 100 2.01 1.48 -5.00
N SER A 101 2.47 1.55 -6.24
CA SER A 101 2.55 0.42 -7.16
C SER A 101 3.92 0.36 -7.79
N PRO A 102 4.92 -0.18 -7.09
CA PRO A 102 6.26 -0.34 -7.64
C PRO A 102 6.27 -1.29 -8.84
N GLU A 103 7.05 -0.98 -9.87
CA GLU A 103 7.18 -1.85 -11.06
C GLU A 103 7.64 -3.27 -10.69
N ASN A 104 8.53 -3.35 -9.72
CA ASN A 104 9.06 -4.59 -9.15
C ASN A 104 8.21 -5.16 -8.00
N GLY A 105 6.97 -4.68 -7.81
CA GLY A 105 6.13 -5.01 -6.64
C GLY A 105 5.99 -6.52 -6.38
N ARG A 106 6.02 -7.35 -7.44
CA ARG A 106 6.02 -8.82 -7.35
C ARG A 106 7.17 -9.41 -6.55
N GLN A 107 8.32 -8.73 -6.59
CA GLN A 107 9.53 -9.13 -5.89
C GLN A 107 9.56 -8.56 -4.46
N MET A 108 8.79 -7.52 -4.17
CA MET A 108 8.74 -6.88 -2.86
C MET A 108 7.96 -7.73 -1.87
N SER A 109 8.42 -7.78 -0.62
CA SER A 109 7.71 -8.40 0.49
C SER A 109 6.65 -7.43 1.05
N ASP A 110 5.70 -7.94 1.83
CA ASP A 110 4.72 -7.07 2.50
C ASP A 110 5.44 -6.09 3.46
N GLY A 111 6.52 -6.54 4.11
CA GLY A 111 7.38 -5.70 4.94
C GLY A 111 8.02 -4.53 4.18
N ASP A 112 8.41 -4.73 2.92
CA ASP A 112 8.95 -3.64 2.08
C ASP A 112 7.87 -2.60 1.78
N PHE A 113 6.67 -3.06 1.41
CA PHE A 113 5.52 -2.17 1.23
C PHE A 113 5.20 -1.40 2.51
N TYR A 114 5.29 -2.03 3.68
CA TYR A 114 5.07 -1.37 4.97
C TYR A 114 6.19 -0.38 5.31
N GLY A 115 7.43 -0.67 4.93
CA GLY A 115 8.54 0.28 5.00
C GLY A 115 8.23 1.56 4.22
N ILE A 116 7.76 1.42 2.97
CA ILE A 116 7.36 2.57 2.15
C ILE A 116 6.13 3.27 2.73
N ALA A 117 5.15 2.52 3.27
CA ALA A 117 3.95 3.09 3.88
C ALA A 117 4.28 4.08 5.01
N ARG A 118 5.40 3.87 5.71
CA ARG A 118 5.86 4.74 6.79
C ARG A 118 6.05 6.18 6.33
N GLU A 119 6.58 6.40 5.12
CA GLU A 119 6.77 7.73 4.51
C GLU A 119 5.47 8.49 4.26
N TRP A 120 4.32 7.83 4.33
CA TRP A 120 3.02 8.45 4.09
C TRP A 120 2.23 8.60 5.39
N THR A 121 2.40 7.65 6.28
CA THR A 121 1.63 7.51 7.52
C THR A 121 2.20 8.29 8.68
N HIS A 122 3.44 8.78 8.59
CA HIS A 122 4.08 9.54 9.65
C HIS A 122 4.28 11.01 9.25
N ASP A 123 4.07 11.92 10.21
CA ASP A 123 4.43 13.32 10.05
C ASP A 123 5.94 13.55 10.25
N GLU A 124 6.41 14.78 10.03
CA GLU A 124 7.83 15.15 10.17
C GLU A 124 8.38 14.94 11.59
N ALA A 125 7.50 14.96 12.61
CA ALA A 125 7.87 14.67 13.99
C ALA A 125 7.88 13.15 14.29
N GLY A 126 7.65 12.31 13.27
CA GLY A 126 7.59 10.86 13.40
C GLY A 126 6.31 10.37 14.08
N ARG A 127 5.26 11.20 14.19
CA ARG A 127 3.98 10.76 14.75
C ARG A 127 3.16 10.06 13.70
N GLU A 128 2.67 8.88 14.06
CA GLU A 128 1.79 8.09 13.21
C GLU A 128 0.38 8.70 13.14
N LEU A 129 -0.07 8.96 11.92
CA LEU A 129 -1.40 9.43 11.59
C LEU A 129 -2.38 8.24 11.56
N PRO A 130 -3.65 8.41 11.99
CA PRO A 130 -4.66 7.36 11.88
C PRO A 130 -4.84 6.90 10.43
N HIS A 131 -4.57 5.63 10.16
CA HIS A 131 -4.57 5.09 8.81
C HIS A 131 -4.98 3.61 8.80
N VAL A 132 -5.28 3.12 7.60
CA VAL A 132 -5.43 1.70 7.28
C VAL A 132 -4.92 1.44 5.87
N GLY A 133 -4.13 0.40 5.68
CA GLY A 133 -3.59 0.06 4.36
C GLY A 133 -3.39 -1.43 4.18
N ALA A 134 -3.41 -1.92 2.95
CA ALA A 134 -3.22 -3.34 2.66
C ALA A 134 -2.50 -3.54 1.33
N VAL A 135 -1.67 -4.58 1.26
CA VAL A 135 -0.98 -4.98 0.03
C VAL A 135 -1.92 -5.85 -0.79
N HIS A 136 -2.23 -5.38 -1.98
CA HIS A 136 -3.04 -6.09 -2.97
C HIS A 136 -2.08 -6.82 -3.90
N ARG A 137 -1.95 -8.12 -3.63
CA ARG A 137 -1.14 -9.07 -4.42
C ARG A 137 -1.92 -9.52 -5.65
N ASP A 138 -2.06 -8.60 -6.59
CA ASP A 138 -2.80 -8.83 -7.83
C ASP A 138 -1.93 -9.49 -8.91
N SER A 139 -0.63 -9.65 -8.67
CA SER A 139 0.30 -10.36 -9.56
C SER A 139 0.16 -11.89 -9.59
N GLY A 140 -0.86 -12.44 -8.94
CA GLY A 140 -1.18 -13.86 -8.95
C GLY A 140 -1.91 -14.40 -10.19
N SER A 141 -2.11 -13.62 -11.25
CA SER A 141 -2.74 -14.09 -12.49
C SER A 141 -1.71 -14.22 -13.61
N ALA A 142 -1.08 -15.39 -13.71
CA ALA A 142 -0.37 -15.78 -14.92
C ALA A 142 -1.35 -15.76 -16.11
N GLY A 143 -1.28 -14.72 -16.94
CA GLY A 143 -1.79 -14.77 -18.32
C GLY A 143 -2.79 -13.70 -18.76
N SER A 144 -3.24 -12.78 -17.92
CA SER A 144 -4.04 -11.63 -18.38
C SER A 144 -3.37 -10.35 -17.88
N GLY A 145 -2.80 -9.56 -18.78
CA GLY A 145 -2.09 -8.32 -18.46
C GLY A 145 -2.90 -7.38 -17.56
N GLU A 146 -2.18 -6.50 -16.86
CA GLU A 146 -2.67 -5.32 -16.12
C GLU A 146 -2.97 -5.45 -14.60
N GLY A 147 -2.34 -6.39 -13.88
CA GLY A 147 -2.29 -6.37 -12.40
C GLY A 147 -0.86 -6.20 -11.86
N HIS A 148 -0.57 -5.07 -11.22
CA HIS A 148 0.67 -4.83 -10.47
C HIS A 148 0.42 -5.03 -8.96
N ASP A 149 1.37 -5.61 -8.24
CA ASP A 149 1.31 -5.63 -6.78
C ASP A 149 1.42 -4.21 -6.25
N HIS A 150 0.48 -3.82 -5.39
CA HIS A 150 0.41 -2.44 -4.92
C HIS A 150 -0.13 -2.36 -3.50
N LEU A 151 0.21 -1.28 -2.81
CA LEU A 151 -0.28 -0.94 -1.49
C LEU A 151 -1.37 0.13 -1.63
N HIS A 152 -2.56 -0.19 -1.12
CA HIS A 152 -3.57 0.81 -0.81
C HIS A 152 -3.32 1.37 0.58
N LEU A 153 -3.40 2.68 0.75
CA LEU A 153 -3.25 3.32 2.06
C LEU A 153 -4.25 4.48 2.21
N LEU A 154 -5.12 4.38 3.21
CA LEU A 154 -6.06 5.43 3.61
C LEU A 154 -5.56 6.12 4.87
N ILE A 155 -5.45 7.45 4.83
CA ILE A 155 -4.85 8.25 5.92
C ILE A 155 -5.83 9.36 6.29
N ALA A 156 -6.27 9.41 7.54
CA ALA A 156 -7.19 10.42 8.04
C ALA A 156 -6.43 11.76 8.27
N ARG A 157 -6.24 12.50 7.19
CA ARG A 157 -5.52 13.78 7.17
C ARG A 157 -6.08 14.74 6.13
N ASP A 158 -5.60 15.98 6.17
CA ASP A 158 -5.81 16.96 5.10
C ASP A 158 -4.97 16.61 3.86
N LYS A 159 -5.30 17.23 2.73
CA LYS A 159 -4.51 17.01 1.50
C LYS A 159 -3.06 17.41 1.73
N PHE A 160 -2.16 16.70 1.06
CA PHE A 160 -0.76 17.09 0.97
C PHE A 160 -0.63 18.45 0.31
N GLY A 161 0.26 19.30 0.84
CA GLY A 161 0.74 20.47 0.11
C GLY A 161 1.44 20.03 -1.19
N LYS A 162 1.58 20.93 -2.16
CA LYS A 162 2.25 20.58 -3.44
C LYS A 162 3.70 20.13 -3.22
N GLU A 163 4.43 20.84 -2.36
CA GLU A 163 5.82 20.55 -2.01
C GLU A 163 5.91 19.26 -1.19
N GLU A 164 5.11 19.13 -0.13
CA GLU A 164 5.05 17.91 0.69
C GLU A 164 4.74 16.66 -0.17
N LEU A 165 3.79 16.77 -1.11
CA LEU A 165 3.44 15.67 -2.01
C LEU A 165 4.62 15.29 -2.90
N ALA A 166 5.36 16.27 -3.43
CA ALA A 166 6.51 16.02 -4.28
C ALA A 166 7.64 15.34 -3.49
N GLU A 167 7.97 15.86 -2.32
CA GLU A 167 9.01 15.32 -1.45
C GLU A 167 8.69 13.89 -0.98
N ARG A 168 7.43 13.61 -0.59
CA ARG A 168 7.04 12.25 -0.19
C ARG A 168 7.06 11.27 -1.35
N LYS A 169 6.72 11.72 -2.57
CA LYS A 169 6.87 10.90 -3.78
C LYS A 169 8.34 10.59 -4.03
N GLU A 170 9.20 11.60 -4.02
CA GLU A 170 10.65 11.44 -4.22
C GLU A 170 11.26 10.47 -3.20
N ARG A 171 11.01 10.67 -1.90
CA ARG A 171 11.49 9.75 -0.86
C ARG A 171 10.98 8.32 -1.03
N SER A 172 9.72 8.15 -1.41
CA SER A 172 9.16 6.82 -1.67
C SER A 172 9.83 6.16 -2.87
N GLU A 173 10.16 6.94 -3.90
CA GLU A 173 10.90 6.46 -5.07
C GLU A 173 12.34 6.07 -4.71
N GLU A 174 13.00 6.85 -3.87
CA GLU A 174 14.34 6.53 -3.36
C GLU A 174 14.33 5.25 -2.52
N LEU A 175 13.37 5.08 -1.60
CA LEU A 175 13.24 3.85 -0.81
C LEU A 175 13.05 2.61 -1.67
N VAL A 176 12.22 2.70 -2.72
CA VAL A 176 12.04 1.57 -3.66
C VAL A 176 13.37 1.23 -4.34
N ARG A 177 14.11 2.24 -4.83
CA ARG A 177 15.42 2.03 -5.46
C ARG A 177 16.44 1.44 -4.49
N ASP A 178 16.44 1.87 -3.23
CA ASP A 178 17.34 1.33 -2.21
C ASP A 178 17.03 -0.13 -1.90
N ILE A 179 15.75 -0.49 -1.76
CA ILE A 179 15.33 -1.89 -1.58
C ILE A 179 15.80 -2.75 -2.77
N GLU A 180 15.72 -2.23 -4.00
CA GLU A 180 16.26 -2.91 -5.19
C GLU A 180 17.77 -3.08 -5.14
N ARG A 181 18.49 -2.02 -4.76
CA ARG A 181 19.95 -2.00 -4.70
C ARG A 181 20.48 -2.97 -3.65
N PHE A 182 19.93 -2.98 -2.43
CA PHE A 182 20.36 -3.89 -1.37
C PHE A 182 20.14 -5.35 -1.75
N ARG A 183 19.04 -5.67 -2.43
CA ARG A 183 18.81 -7.02 -2.97
C ARG A 183 19.75 -7.40 -4.11
N GLY A 184 20.12 -6.43 -4.96
CA GLY A 184 21.18 -6.62 -5.95
C GLY A 184 22.49 -7.05 -5.29
N LEU A 185 22.87 -6.35 -4.22
CA LEU A 185 24.08 -6.63 -3.44
C LEU A 185 24.01 -7.98 -2.70
N GLU A 186 22.87 -8.35 -2.12
CA GLU A 186 22.66 -9.69 -1.51
C GLU A 186 22.78 -10.82 -2.53
N ARG A 187 22.27 -10.62 -3.76
CA ARG A 187 22.42 -11.60 -4.86
C ARG A 187 23.87 -11.71 -5.33
N GLU A 188 24.60 -10.61 -5.39
CA GLU A 188 26.02 -10.60 -5.76
C GLU A 188 26.89 -11.28 -4.68
N THR A 189 26.71 -10.92 -3.42
CA THR A 189 27.42 -11.56 -2.30
C THR A 189 27.04 -13.03 -2.12
N GLY A 190 25.78 -13.41 -2.29
CA GLY A 190 25.35 -14.82 -2.27
C GLY A 190 25.97 -15.66 -3.40
N ARG A 191 26.21 -15.07 -4.58
CA ARG A 191 26.95 -15.73 -5.68
C ARG A 191 28.44 -15.89 -5.39
N HIS A 192 29.03 -15.00 -4.60
CA HIS A 192 30.43 -15.11 -4.20
C HIS A 192 30.67 -16.14 -3.09
N ILE A 193 29.73 -16.30 -2.15
CA ILE A 193 29.82 -17.33 -1.10
C ILE A 193 29.59 -18.74 -1.67
N GLY A 194 28.80 -18.89 -2.73
CA GLY A 194 28.56 -20.18 -3.39
C GLY A 194 29.69 -20.70 -4.30
N ARG A 195 30.79 -19.94 -4.48
CA ARG A 195 31.85 -20.28 -5.44
C ARG A 195 33.17 -20.74 -4.81
N GLU A 196 33.31 -20.68 -3.49
CA GLU A 196 34.52 -21.12 -2.79
C GLU A 196 34.20 -21.89 -1.50
N LEU A 197 33.78 -23.14 -1.64
CA LEU A 197 34.16 -24.18 -0.70
C LEU A 197 34.69 -25.36 -1.53
N PRO A 198 36.00 -25.64 -1.53
CA PRO A 198 36.46 -26.95 -1.99
C PRO A 198 35.81 -27.99 -1.09
N GLY A 199 35.01 -28.88 -1.68
CA GLY A 199 34.45 -30.01 -0.95
C GLY A 199 35.58 -30.81 -0.27
N PRO A 200 35.34 -31.40 0.91
CA PRO A 200 36.35 -32.20 1.58
C PRO A 200 36.80 -33.30 0.60
N GLY A 201 38.09 -33.30 0.28
CA GLY A 201 38.70 -34.30 -0.57
C GLY A 201 38.32 -35.69 -0.09
N THR A 202 37.80 -36.50 -1.01
CA THR A 202 37.71 -37.95 -0.86
C THR A 202 39.08 -38.47 -0.40
N PRO A 203 39.20 -39.13 0.75
CA PRO A 203 40.41 -39.87 1.07
C PRO A 203 40.48 -41.08 0.14
N GLU A 204 41.59 -41.19 -0.57
CA GLU A 204 41.96 -42.35 -1.37
C GLU A 204 41.89 -43.62 -0.51
N ARG A 205 41.20 -44.64 -1.03
CA ARG A 205 41.26 -45.99 -0.49
C ARG A 205 42.60 -46.61 -0.94
N GLU A 206 43.59 -46.57 -0.06
CA GLU A 206 44.59 -47.64 -0.01
C GLU A 206 44.10 -48.67 1.00
N MET A 207 43.68 -49.83 0.50
CA MET A 207 43.64 -51.06 1.28
C MET A 207 44.41 -52.10 0.49
N GLU A 208 45.61 -52.36 1.00
CA GLU A 208 46.37 -53.58 0.78
C GLU A 208 45.45 -54.80 0.95
N ARG A 209 45.41 -55.65 -0.09
CA ARG A 209 45.63 -57.11 -0.05
C ARG A 209 45.49 -57.72 -1.44
#